data_AF-A0A2H5DW74-F1
#
_entry.id   AF-A0A2H5DW74-F1
#
_cell.length_a   1.000
_cell.length_b   1.000
_cell.length_c   1.000
_cell.angle_alpha   90.00
_cell.angle_beta   90.00
_cell.angle_gamma   90.00
#
_symmetry.space_group_name_H-M   'P 1'
#
loop_
_entity.id
_entity.type
_entity.pdbx_description
1 polymer ?
#
loop_
_entity_poly.entity_id
_entity_poly.type
_entity_poly.pdbx_seq_one_letter_code
_entity_poly.pdbx_strand_id
1 'polypeptide(L)'
;MEIALGLSIADDRLNMAEQALQKVVQLLESWEDYDAEIGGKIEDAIDDGTYLKIRNLPAGNINWKDICSWTELNALQTIVAGAPSALSPQPDIKLLAKWALFRKQNALASKLAVKDYGAARFESGYVSGINWVRNDRIFVTVVSKQDAPPLELPEKLLKALCDWDPAPHRLLMSKMRAELDERGVWAEGRVLGDRHLQAGWLSEYLTDDLDERQWKVHSTVNRHWEGLGDSIRNNVVEFADRLATHLRGEGREKAIGKWYPSVAQDEMTYSLNHYVSSKSVVEGGYLTTGHVLRLDSDVGDGCFWLCLSPACDLVPGQKSTGWYKRLGAHTPFIAVQLFDANKEDALQQAASGNHLFLKINDVFKSFSFTPASTDAVRATNPKWEQMFAAQQGRFQGEDNKFMVARAADGENGLLAFKSEPAQVVAHLRYEYALNLLHRLGANLSRVGLDFVGMRPAGNG
;
A
#
# COMPACT_ATOMS: atom_id res chain seq x y z
N MET A 1 18.05 -24.61 -10.06
CA MET A 1 16.60 -24.92 -10.14
C MET A 1 16.09 -25.59 -8.86
N GLU A 2 16.72 -26.67 -8.39
CA GLU A 2 16.29 -27.36 -7.15
C GLU A 2 16.18 -26.46 -5.91
N ILE A 3 17.14 -25.55 -5.71
CA ILE A 3 17.08 -24.57 -4.62
C ILE A 3 15.82 -23.69 -4.73
N ALA A 4 15.44 -23.26 -5.93
CA ALA A 4 14.25 -22.43 -6.14
C ALA A 4 12.94 -23.21 -5.89
N LEU A 5 12.90 -24.50 -6.24
CA LEU A 5 11.81 -25.41 -5.89
C LEU A 5 11.69 -25.56 -4.37
N GLY A 6 12.80 -25.84 -3.68
CA GLY A 6 12.85 -25.99 -2.22
C GLY A 6 12.54 -24.71 -1.44
N LEU A 7 12.50 -23.55 -2.10
CA LEU A 7 12.08 -22.27 -1.52
C LEU A 7 10.64 -21.90 -1.89
N SER A 8 9.98 -22.70 -2.72
CA SER A 8 8.61 -22.46 -3.21
C SER A 8 7.62 -23.37 -2.50
N ILE A 9 6.43 -22.84 -2.18
CA ILE A 9 5.30 -23.63 -1.68
C ILE A 9 4.38 -24.03 -2.83
N ALA A 10 3.48 -24.99 -2.58
CA ALA A 10 2.38 -25.29 -3.49
C ALA A 10 1.51 -24.03 -3.70
N ASP A 11 1.05 -23.84 -4.93
CA ASP A 11 0.22 -22.70 -5.34
C ASP A 11 -1.23 -23.14 -5.47
N ASP A 12 -2.09 -22.64 -4.57
CA ASP A 12 -3.50 -22.96 -4.55
C ASP A 12 -4.24 -22.51 -5.81
N ARG A 13 -3.72 -21.54 -6.55
CA ARG A 13 -4.32 -21.06 -7.82
C ARG A 13 -4.25 -22.13 -8.91
N LEU A 14 -3.27 -23.04 -8.80
CA LEU A 14 -3.09 -24.16 -9.72
C LEU A 14 -4.00 -25.33 -9.40
N ASN A 15 -4.65 -25.35 -8.23
CA ASN A 15 -5.61 -26.39 -7.89
C ASN A 15 -6.80 -26.37 -8.87
N MET A 16 -7.27 -27.57 -9.21
CA MET A 16 -8.41 -27.78 -10.11
C MET A 16 -9.60 -28.31 -9.33
N ALA A 17 -10.79 -27.78 -9.64
CA ALA A 17 -12.04 -28.35 -9.16
C ALA A 17 -12.27 -29.72 -9.80
N GLU A 18 -12.93 -30.62 -9.07
CA GLU A 18 -13.18 -32.00 -9.50
C GLU A 18 -13.86 -32.08 -10.88
N GLN A 19 -14.85 -31.22 -11.12
CA GLN A 19 -15.54 -31.12 -12.42
C GLN A 19 -14.60 -30.75 -13.57
N ALA A 20 -13.62 -29.87 -13.32
CA ALA A 20 -12.64 -29.48 -14.35
C ALA A 20 -11.65 -30.62 -14.62
N LEU A 21 -11.28 -31.37 -13.58
CA LEU A 21 -10.41 -32.54 -13.72
C LEU A 21 -11.09 -33.66 -14.51
N GLN A 22 -12.37 -33.94 -14.23
CA GLN A 22 -13.17 -34.91 -14.98
C GLN A 22 -13.28 -34.56 -16.47
N LYS A 23 -13.45 -33.27 -16.80
CA LYS A 23 -13.46 -32.81 -18.21
C LYS A 23 -12.14 -33.09 -18.92
N VAL A 24 -11.01 -32.92 -18.23
CA VAL A 24 -9.69 -33.22 -18.81
C VAL A 24 -9.50 -34.72 -18.97
N VAL A 25 -9.90 -35.52 -17.98
CA VAL A 25 -9.82 -36.99 -18.07
C VAL A 25 -10.63 -37.52 -19.26
N GLN A 26 -11.89 -37.08 -19.41
CA GLN A 26 -12.72 -37.47 -20.56
C GLN A 26 -12.10 -37.05 -21.91
N LEU A 27 -11.51 -35.85 -21.97
CA LEU A 27 -10.79 -35.39 -23.16
C LEU A 27 -9.58 -36.28 -23.47
N LEU A 28 -8.74 -36.58 -22.47
CA LEU A 28 -7.55 -37.41 -22.64
C LEU A 28 -7.92 -38.84 -23.05
N GLU A 29 -8.93 -39.45 -22.41
CA GLU A 29 -9.43 -40.78 -22.80
C GLU A 29 -9.85 -40.82 -24.27
N SER A 30 -10.57 -39.79 -24.75
CA SER A 30 -10.96 -39.70 -26.17
C SER A 30 -9.79 -39.44 -27.12
N TRP A 31 -8.70 -38.85 -26.61
CA TRP A 31 -7.52 -38.50 -27.40
C TRP A 31 -6.50 -39.64 -27.44
N GLU A 32 -6.45 -40.47 -26.41
CA GLU A 32 -5.60 -41.66 -26.35
C GLU A 32 -5.90 -42.68 -27.47
N ASP A 33 -7.14 -42.70 -27.99
CA ASP A 33 -7.51 -43.47 -29.19
C ASP A 33 -6.69 -43.10 -30.44
N TYR A 34 -6.14 -41.88 -30.47
CA TYR A 34 -5.32 -41.36 -31.56
C TYR A 34 -3.83 -41.26 -31.19
N ASP A 35 -3.53 -40.99 -29.92
CA ASP A 35 -2.17 -40.85 -29.40
C ASP A 35 -2.12 -41.36 -27.95
N ALA A 36 -1.73 -42.62 -27.77
CA ALA A 36 -1.69 -43.29 -26.47
C ALA A 36 -0.75 -42.63 -25.44
N GLU A 37 0.16 -41.75 -25.87
CA GLU A 37 1.11 -41.05 -25.00
C GLU A 37 0.73 -39.58 -24.75
N ILE A 38 -0.45 -39.15 -25.20
CA ILE A 38 -0.84 -37.73 -25.18
C ILE A 38 -0.82 -37.12 -23.76
N GLY A 39 -1.26 -37.86 -22.75
CA GLY A 39 -1.22 -37.41 -21.36
C GLY A 39 0.21 -37.09 -20.91
N GLY A 40 1.15 -37.99 -21.21
CA GLY A 40 2.58 -37.79 -20.91
C GLY A 40 3.18 -36.62 -21.70
N LYS A 41 2.87 -36.51 -23.00
CA LYS A 41 3.34 -35.38 -23.83
C LYS A 41 2.87 -34.02 -23.29
N ILE A 42 1.65 -33.95 -22.77
CA ILE A 42 1.11 -32.72 -22.17
C ILE A 42 1.77 -32.42 -20.81
N GLU A 43 2.03 -33.44 -19.98
CA GLU A 43 2.77 -33.27 -18.73
C GLU A 43 4.21 -32.81 -18.97
N ASP A 44 4.90 -33.40 -19.95
CA ASP A 44 6.29 -33.10 -20.31
C ASP A 44 6.46 -31.76 -21.04
N ALA A 45 5.37 -31.20 -21.58
CA ALA A 45 5.37 -29.88 -22.20
C ALA A 45 5.62 -28.74 -21.19
N ILE A 46 5.58 -29.03 -19.88
CA ILE A 46 5.85 -28.06 -18.81
C ILE A 46 7.05 -28.51 -17.98
N ASP A 47 8.16 -27.80 -18.15
CA ASP A 47 9.36 -27.99 -17.34
C ASP A 47 9.26 -27.29 -15.96
N ASP A 48 10.19 -27.61 -15.08
CA ASP A 48 10.27 -27.04 -13.73
C ASP A 48 10.47 -25.51 -13.78
N GLY A 49 11.14 -25.01 -14.82
CA GLY A 49 11.38 -23.58 -15.03
C GLY A 49 10.09 -22.82 -15.31
N THR A 50 9.27 -23.36 -16.21
CA THR A 50 7.95 -22.83 -16.58
C THR A 50 7.01 -22.86 -15.37
N TYR A 51 7.00 -23.97 -14.63
CA TYR A 51 6.25 -24.09 -13.38
C TYR A 51 6.63 -22.96 -12.39
N LEU A 52 7.92 -22.78 -12.12
CA LEU A 52 8.38 -21.74 -11.21
C LEU A 52 8.08 -20.32 -11.74
N LYS A 53 8.20 -20.09 -13.05
CA LYS A 53 7.89 -18.79 -13.67
C LYS A 53 6.43 -18.41 -13.46
N ILE A 54 5.51 -19.35 -13.66
CA ILE A 54 4.07 -19.15 -13.48
C ILE A 54 3.72 -18.98 -11.99
N ARG A 55 4.29 -19.82 -11.11
CA ARG A 55 4.09 -19.72 -9.65
C ARG A 55 4.52 -18.35 -9.11
N ASN A 56 5.57 -17.76 -9.65
CA ASN A 56 6.10 -16.47 -9.21
C ASN A 56 5.30 -15.24 -9.69
N LEU A 57 4.22 -15.44 -10.44
CA LEU A 57 3.33 -14.35 -10.81
C LEU A 57 2.67 -13.75 -9.55
N PRO A 58 2.48 -12.40 -9.51
CA PRO A 58 1.89 -11.70 -8.37
C PRO A 58 0.56 -12.32 -7.89
N ALA A 59 0.22 -12.09 -6.63
CA ALA A 59 -1.04 -12.57 -6.05
C ALA A 59 -2.25 -12.06 -6.86
N GLY A 60 -3.19 -12.95 -7.14
CA GLY A 60 -4.35 -12.70 -8.00
C GLY A 60 -4.67 -13.86 -8.94
N ASN A 61 -5.74 -13.73 -9.72
CA ASN A 61 -6.11 -14.73 -10.72
C ASN A 61 -5.08 -14.77 -11.84
N ILE A 62 -4.60 -15.98 -12.14
CA ILE A 62 -3.70 -16.23 -13.26
C ILE A 62 -4.41 -15.88 -14.58
N ASN A 63 -3.88 -14.91 -15.33
CA ASN A 63 -4.39 -14.62 -16.68
C ASN A 63 -3.91 -15.68 -17.67
N TRP A 64 -4.65 -16.78 -17.76
CA TRP A 64 -4.36 -17.89 -18.66
C TRP A 64 -4.31 -17.49 -20.14
N LYS A 65 -4.99 -16.41 -20.55
CA LYS A 65 -4.91 -15.94 -21.94
C LYS A 65 -3.50 -15.43 -22.27
N ASP A 66 -2.90 -14.69 -21.35
CA ASP A 66 -1.57 -14.12 -21.55
C ASP A 66 -0.51 -15.21 -21.43
N ILE A 67 -0.63 -16.08 -20.41
CA ILE A 67 0.33 -17.17 -20.17
C ILE A 67 0.38 -18.14 -21.35
N CYS A 68 -0.77 -18.54 -21.89
CA CYS A 68 -0.82 -19.44 -23.03
C CYS A 68 -0.20 -18.85 -24.31
N SER A 69 0.23 -17.57 -24.34
CA SER A 69 0.99 -16.98 -25.44
C SER A 69 2.51 -16.93 -25.20
N TRP A 70 2.98 -17.38 -24.04
CA TRP A 70 4.41 -17.41 -23.71
C TRP A 70 5.16 -18.45 -24.55
N THR A 71 6.40 -18.12 -24.90
CA THR A 71 7.28 -18.99 -25.69
C THR A 71 7.59 -20.30 -24.97
N GLU A 72 7.60 -20.30 -23.63
CA GLU A 72 7.80 -21.50 -22.83
C GLU A 72 6.66 -22.53 -23.00
N LEU A 73 5.48 -22.12 -23.48
CA LEU A 73 4.34 -23.01 -23.72
C LEU A 73 4.16 -23.39 -25.21
N ASN A 74 5.12 -23.07 -26.08
CA ASN A 74 5.05 -23.41 -27.51
C ASN A 74 4.90 -24.92 -27.76
N ALA A 75 5.54 -25.77 -26.93
CA ALA A 75 5.38 -27.22 -27.02
C ALA A 75 3.92 -27.63 -26.80
N LEU A 76 3.28 -27.11 -25.75
CA LEU A 76 1.88 -27.36 -25.45
C LEU A 76 0.94 -26.80 -26.54
N GLN A 77 1.22 -25.60 -27.05
CA GLN A 77 0.47 -25.02 -28.17
C GLN A 77 0.50 -25.92 -29.40
N THR A 78 1.67 -26.47 -29.72
CA THR A 78 1.86 -27.37 -30.87
C THR A 78 1.05 -28.66 -30.69
N ILE A 79 1.04 -29.23 -29.48
CA ILE A 79 0.25 -30.42 -29.15
C ILE A 79 -1.24 -30.14 -29.32
N VAL A 80 -1.74 -29.03 -28.78
CA VAL A 80 -3.17 -28.67 -28.86
C VAL A 80 -3.59 -28.33 -30.30
N ALA A 81 -2.74 -27.66 -31.07
CA ALA A 81 -3.02 -27.35 -32.47
C ALA A 81 -3.04 -28.60 -33.37
N GLY A 82 -2.29 -29.64 -33.00
CA GLY A 82 -2.26 -30.93 -33.69
C GLY A 82 -3.40 -31.89 -33.32
N ALA A 83 -4.33 -31.46 -32.48
CA ALA A 83 -5.38 -32.33 -31.98
C ALA A 83 -6.38 -32.77 -33.08
N PRO A 84 -6.83 -34.04 -33.08
CA PRO A 84 -7.84 -34.52 -34.02
C PRO A 84 -9.14 -33.69 -33.95
N SER A 85 -9.65 -33.28 -35.10
CA SER A 85 -10.89 -32.50 -35.19
C SER A 85 -12.14 -33.25 -34.70
N ALA A 86 -12.07 -34.59 -34.61
CA ALA A 86 -13.14 -35.45 -34.13
C ALA A 86 -13.30 -35.49 -32.60
N LEU A 87 -12.39 -34.88 -31.83
CA LEU A 87 -12.46 -34.88 -30.38
C LEU A 87 -13.69 -34.14 -29.85
N SER A 88 -14.31 -34.71 -28.81
CA SER A 88 -15.41 -34.11 -28.09
C SER A 88 -15.28 -34.41 -26.59
N PRO A 89 -15.01 -33.41 -25.73
CA PRO A 89 -14.93 -31.98 -26.04
C PRO A 89 -13.71 -31.59 -26.88
N GLN A 90 -13.72 -30.41 -27.48
CA GLN A 90 -12.54 -29.85 -28.15
C GLN A 90 -11.49 -29.43 -27.11
N PRO A 91 -10.18 -29.59 -27.41
CA PRO A 91 -9.12 -29.26 -26.48
C PRO A 91 -9.02 -27.75 -26.25
N ASP A 92 -9.08 -27.34 -24.98
CA ASP A 92 -8.82 -25.97 -24.53
C ASP A 92 -7.42 -25.88 -23.94
N ILE A 93 -6.53 -25.13 -24.59
CA ILE A 93 -5.16 -24.92 -24.14
C ILE A 93 -5.08 -24.39 -22.70
N LYS A 94 -6.03 -23.56 -22.27
CA LYS A 94 -6.01 -22.99 -20.91
C LYS A 94 -6.27 -24.06 -19.88
N LEU A 95 -7.24 -24.94 -20.16
CA LEU A 95 -7.61 -26.04 -19.29
C LEU A 95 -6.47 -27.06 -19.20
N LEU A 96 -5.86 -27.40 -20.35
CA LEU A 96 -4.74 -28.34 -20.43
C LEU A 96 -3.46 -27.78 -19.79
N ALA A 97 -3.15 -26.50 -19.98
CA ALA A 97 -2.02 -25.84 -19.31
C ALA A 97 -2.19 -25.86 -17.80
N LYS A 98 -3.40 -25.53 -17.30
CA LYS A 98 -3.70 -25.60 -15.87
C LYS A 98 -3.58 -27.02 -15.33
N TRP A 99 -4.07 -28.02 -16.08
CA TRP A 99 -3.95 -29.42 -15.70
C TRP A 99 -2.49 -29.90 -15.66
N ALA A 100 -1.70 -29.61 -16.68
CA ALA A 100 -0.29 -29.97 -16.72
C ALA A 100 0.48 -29.34 -15.54
N LEU A 101 0.21 -28.07 -15.21
CA LEU A 101 0.80 -27.41 -14.02
C LEU A 101 0.35 -28.04 -12.70
N PHE A 102 -0.92 -28.42 -12.59
CA PHE A 102 -1.45 -29.12 -11.43
C PHE A 102 -0.76 -30.48 -11.23
N ARG A 103 -0.61 -31.26 -12.31
CA ARG A 103 0.11 -32.54 -12.31
C ARG A 103 1.59 -32.35 -11.94
N LYS A 104 2.24 -31.34 -12.53
CA LYS A 104 3.62 -30.95 -12.23
C LYS A 104 3.80 -30.59 -10.76
N GLN A 105 2.90 -29.80 -10.19
CA GLN A 105 2.92 -29.45 -8.77
C GLN A 105 2.84 -30.69 -7.88
N ASN A 106 1.95 -31.62 -8.19
CA ASN A 106 1.80 -32.86 -7.42
C ASN A 106 3.07 -33.73 -7.51
N ALA A 107 3.68 -33.82 -8.70
CA ALA A 107 4.95 -34.52 -8.88
C ALA A 107 6.11 -33.86 -8.11
N LEU A 108 6.09 -32.54 -7.98
CA LEU A 108 7.09 -31.75 -7.26
C LEU A 108 6.81 -31.62 -5.76
N ALA A 109 5.68 -32.12 -5.25
CA ALA A 109 5.20 -31.86 -3.90
C ALA A 109 6.24 -32.19 -2.80
N SER A 110 7.02 -33.26 -2.98
CA SER A 110 8.08 -33.66 -2.04
C SER A 110 9.30 -32.74 -2.04
N LYS A 111 9.48 -31.93 -3.09
CA LYS A 111 10.57 -30.97 -3.25
C LYS A 111 10.17 -29.54 -2.86
N LEU A 112 8.88 -29.27 -2.66
CA LEU A 112 8.37 -27.95 -2.28
C LEU A 112 8.53 -27.73 -0.77
N ALA A 113 8.66 -26.46 -0.39
CA ALA A 113 8.64 -26.06 1.01
C ALA A 113 7.23 -26.23 1.61
N VAL A 114 7.18 -26.56 2.90
CA VAL A 114 5.93 -26.52 3.69
C VAL A 114 5.63 -25.09 4.16
N LYS A 115 6.69 -24.26 4.33
CA LYS A 115 6.60 -22.89 4.82
C LYS A 115 6.80 -21.91 3.69
N ASP A 116 6.00 -20.84 3.67
CA ASP A 116 6.18 -19.76 2.71
C ASP A 116 7.43 -18.92 3.02
N TYR A 117 8.35 -18.89 2.05
CA TYR A 117 9.57 -18.08 2.07
C TYR A 117 9.51 -16.90 1.09
N GLY A 118 8.34 -16.64 0.49
CA GLY A 118 8.10 -15.59 -0.49
C GLY A 118 8.33 -16.03 -1.94
N ALA A 119 8.30 -15.07 -2.85
CA ALA A 119 8.48 -15.29 -4.29
C ALA A 119 9.95 -15.60 -4.61
N ALA A 120 10.22 -16.83 -5.05
CA ALA A 120 11.56 -17.35 -5.34
C ALA A 120 11.90 -17.16 -6.82
N ARG A 121 12.60 -16.08 -7.15
CA ARG A 121 13.09 -15.82 -8.53
C ARG A 121 14.48 -16.40 -8.71
N PHE A 122 14.81 -16.82 -9.92
CA PHE A 122 16.13 -17.37 -10.21
C PHE A 122 16.52 -17.16 -11.66
N GLU A 123 17.83 -17.20 -11.91
CA GLU A 123 18.45 -17.44 -13.21
C GLU A 123 19.31 -18.71 -13.09
N SER A 124 19.11 -19.62 -14.03
CA SER A 124 19.77 -20.93 -14.09
C SER A 124 21.19 -20.88 -14.65
N GLY A 125 21.52 -19.84 -15.41
CA GLY A 125 22.84 -19.60 -15.98
C GLY A 125 23.18 -20.46 -17.19
N TYR A 126 22.24 -21.23 -17.74
CA TYR A 126 22.47 -22.04 -18.94
C TYR A 126 22.83 -21.20 -20.18
N VAL A 127 22.32 -19.96 -20.25
CA VAL A 127 22.51 -19.08 -21.41
C VAL A 127 23.56 -18.01 -21.15
N SER A 128 23.51 -17.33 -19.99
CA SER A 128 24.38 -16.21 -19.66
C SER A 128 25.68 -16.60 -18.95
N GLY A 129 25.78 -17.84 -18.44
CA GLY A 129 26.85 -18.25 -17.52
C GLY A 129 26.76 -17.61 -16.14
N ILE A 130 25.72 -16.82 -15.86
CA ILE A 130 25.45 -16.18 -14.58
C ILE A 130 24.27 -16.89 -13.94
N ASN A 131 24.40 -17.32 -12.68
CA ASN A 131 23.29 -17.93 -11.96
C ASN A 131 23.02 -17.17 -10.65
N TRP A 132 21.74 -17.12 -10.28
CA TRP A 132 21.33 -16.65 -8.97
C TRP A 132 19.96 -17.18 -8.57
N VAL A 133 19.71 -17.25 -7.27
CA VAL A 133 18.41 -17.53 -6.67
C VAL A 133 18.14 -16.48 -5.61
N ARG A 134 16.93 -15.92 -5.60
CA ARG A 134 16.52 -14.95 -4.59
C ARG A 134 15.07 -15.10 -4.16
N ASN A 135 14.85 -14.89 -2.87
CA ASN A 135 13.53 -14.60 -2.33
C ASN A 135 13.55 -13.22 -1.65
N ASP A 136 12.59 -12.95 -0.77
CA ASP A 136 12.54 -11.66 -0.07
C ASP A 136 13.53 -11.54 1.09
N ARG A 137 14.27 -12.61 1.41
CA ARG A 137 15.22 -12.68 2.53
C ARG A 137 16.66 -12.94 2.12
N ILE A 138 16.90 -13.63 1.00
CA ILE A 138 18.24 -14.01 0.56
C ILE A 138 18.43 -13.81 -0.94
N PHE A 139 19.67 -13.52 -1.31
CA PHE A 139 20.18 -13.56 -2.67
C PHE A 139 21.42 -14.45 -2.68
N VAL A 140 21.43 -15.47 -3.53
CA VAL A 140 22.52 -16.47 -3.60
C VAL A 140 22.97 -16.59 -5.04
N THR A 141 24.27 -16.60 -5.26
CA THR A 141 24.90 -17.10 -6.49
C THR A 141 25.77 -18.31 -6.14
N VAL A 142 25.83 -19.30 -7.02
CA VAL A 142 26.61 -20.52 -6.80
C VAL A 142 27.80 -20.50 -7.75
N VAL A 143 29.00 -20.59 -7.18
CA VAL A 143 30.27 -20.61 -7.92
C VAL A 143 30.98 -21.93 -7.64
N SER A 144 31.34 -22.65 -8.70
CA SER A 144 32.15 -23.86 -8.58
C SER A 144 33.53 -23.53 -8.06
N LYS A 145 34.03 -24.32 -7.10
CA LYS A 145 35.40 -24.19 -6.59
C LYS A 145 36.47 -24.43 -7.66
N GLN A 146 36.11 -25.11 -8.75
CA GLN A 146 37.02 -25.36 -9.88
C GLN A 146 37.11 -24.17 -10.84
N ASP A 147 36.07 -23.33 -10.88
CA ASP A 147 35.90 -22.31 -11.93
C ASP A 147 36.37 -20.92 -11.49
N ALA A 148 36.55 -20.67 -10.20
CA ALA A 148 37.01 -19.38 -9.70
C ALA A 148 37.71 -19.48 -8.33
N PRO A 149 38.86 -18.82 -8.13
CA PRO A 149 39.49 -18.68 -6.83
C PRO A 149 38.63 -17.80 -5.88
N PRO A 150 38.80 -17.91 -4.54
CA PRO A 150 38.00 -17.17 -3.57
C PRO A 150 37.99 -15.64 -3.75
N LEU A 151 39.06 -15.06 -4.31
CA LEU A 151 39.15 -13.62 -4.56
C LEU A 151 38.18 -13.12 -5.65
N GLU A 152 37.72 -14.01 -6.54
CA GLU A 152 36.76 -13.64 -7.60
C GLU A 152 35.30 -13.71 -7.14
N LEU A 153 35.02 -14.26 -5.96
CA LEU A 153 33.65 -14.40 -5.43
C LEU A 153 32.88 -13.06 -5.36
N PRO A 154 33.46 -11.93 -4.89
CA PRO A 154 32.77 -10.65 -4.88
C PRO A 154 32.37 -10.17 -6.28
N GLU A 155 33.22 -10.40 -7.28
CA GLU A 155 32.93 -10.02 -8.67
C GLU A 155 31.83 -10.89 -9.27
N LYS A 156 31.84 -12.20 -9.01
CA LYS A 156 30.77 -13.11 -9.44
C LYS A 156 29.42 -12.73 -8.81
N LEU A 157 29.42 -12.39 -7.53
CA LEU A 157 28.23 -11.87 -6.84
C LEU A 157 27.75 -10.56 -7.45
N LEU A 158 28.67 -9.62 -7.75
CA LEU A 158 28.32 -8.35 -8.38
C LEU A 158 27.69 -8.58 -9.76
N LYS A 159 28.27 -9.45 -10.59
CA LYS A 159 27.69 -9.82 -11.90
C LYS A 159 26.29 -10.40 -11.77
N ALA A 160 26.07 -11.28 -10.80
CA ALA A 160 24.75 -11.83 -10.51
C ALA A 160 23.74 -10.77 -10.06
N LEU A 161 24.16 -9.81 -9.22
CA LEU A 161 23.31 -8.69 -8.80
C LEU A 161 22.99 -7.74 -9.95
N CYS A 162 23.95 -7.50 -10.86
CA CYS A 162 23.73 -6.71 -12.07
C CYS A 162 22.79 -7.40 -13.05
N ASP A 163 22.90 -8.72 -13.21
CA ASP A 163 22.00 -9.53 -14.05
C ASP A 163 20.57 -9.56 -13.48
N TRP A 164 20.44 -9.68 -12.16
CA TRP A 164 19.14 -9.56 -11.49
C TRP A 164 18.49 -8.18 -11.67
N ASP A 165 19.29 -7.11 -11.79
CA ASP A 165 18.85 -5.75 -12.10
C ASP A 165 17.68 -5.25 -11.21
N PRO A 166 17.89 -5.14 -9.88
CA PRO A 166 16.84 -4.77 -8.95
C PRO A 166 16.28 -3.37 -9.22
N ALA A 167 14.97 -3.21 -8.99
CA ALA A 167 14.31 -1.92 -9.12
C ALA A 167 14.99 -0.81 -8.29
N PRO A 168 15.06 0.44 -8.78
CA PRO A 168 15.77 1.55 -8.14
C PRO A 168 15.44 1.77 -6.65
N HIS A 169 14.16 1.70 -6.28
CA HIS A 169 13.76 1.87 -4.87
C HIS A 169 14.26 0.72 -3.97
N ARG A 170 14.49 -0.48 -4.51
CA ARG A 170 15.11 -1.58 -3.76
C ARG A 170 16.58 -1.29 -3.49
N LEU A 171 17.30 -0.73 -4.46
CA LEU A 171 18.68 -0.28 -4.26
C LEU A 171 18.76 0.81 -3.19
N LEU A 172 17.83 1.77 -3.22
CA LEU A 172 17.74 2.82 -2.19
C LEU A 172 17.50 2.24 -0.79
N MET A 173 16.57 1.29 -0.65
CA MET A 173 16.33 0.60 0.63
C MET A 173 17.54 -0.21 1.09
N SER A 174 18.24 -0.89 0.18
CA SER A 174 19.48 -1.59 0.51
C SER A 174 20.57 -0.64 0.99
N LYS A 175 20.70 0.54 0.37
CA LYS A 175 21.63 1.58 0.82
C LYS A 175 21.26 2.10 2.21
N MET A 176 19.99 2.37 2.48
CA MET A 176 19.53 2.80 3.81
C MET A 176 19.91 1.78 4.89
N ARG A 177 19.70 0.47 4.62
CA ARG A 177 20.09 -0.60 5.57
C ARG A 177 21.59 -0.65 5.79
N ALA A 178 22.39 -0.59 4.72
CA ALA A 178 23.84 -0.59 4.85
C ALA A 178 24.36 0.60 5.69
N GLU A 179 23.79 1.78 5.50
CA GLU A 179 24.14 2.96 6.31
C GLU A 179 23.70 2.83 7.77
N LEU A 180 22.53 2.24 8.04
CA LEU A 180 22.09 1.93 9.40
C LEU A 180 23.02 0.91 10.07
N ASP A 181 23.45 -0.13 9.36
CA ASP A 181 24.34 -1.16 9.90
C ASP A 181 25.73 -0.58 10.20
N GLU A 182 26.26 0.26 9.31
CA GLU A 182 27.60 0.84 9.45
C GLU A 182 27.65 1.99 10.48
N ARG A 183 26.58 2.81 10.55
CA ARG A 183 26.58 4.07 11.32
C ARG A 183 25.57 4.12 12.45
N GLY A 184 24.69 3.13 12.58
CA GLY A 184 23.63 3.09 13.59
C GLY A 184 24.16 3.20 15.01
N VAL A 185 25.30 2.55 15.31
CA VAL A 185 25.95 2.63 16.63
C VAL A 185 26.45 4.05 16.93
N TRP A 186 27.00 4.74 15.94
CA TRP A 186 27.46 6.12 16.10
C TRP A 186 26.29 7.10 16.26
N ALA A 187 25.19 6.85 15.55
CA ALA A 187 23.96 7.62 15.68
C ALA A 187 23.31 7.42 17.05
N GLU A 188 23.24 6.17 17.52
CA GLU A 188 22.78 5.81 18.86
C GLU A 188 23.62 6.52 19.93
N GLY A 189 24.95 6.50 19.82
CA GLY A 189 25.84 7.18 20.75
C GLY A 189 25.62 8.70 20.85
N ARG A 190 25.17 9.35 19.76
CA ARG A 190 24.81 10.79 19.80
C ARG A 190 23.46 11.01 20.49
N VAL A 191 22.45 10.20 20.17
CA VAL A 191 21.10 10.29 20.76
C VAL A 191 21.14 9.97 22.26
N LEU A 192 21.94 8.97 22.67
CA LEU A 192 22.16 8.57 24.05
C LEU A 192 23.33 9.30 24.72
N GLY A 193 23.87 10.35 24.09
CA GLY A 193 24.93 11.16 24.68
C GLY A 193 24.43 12.10 25.78
N ASP A 194 23.17 12.54 25.69
CA ASP A 194 22.57 13.48 26.64
C ASP A 194 21.85 12.73 27.78
N ARG A 195 22.48 12.72 28.96
CA ARG A 195 21.94 12.06 30.16
C ARG A 195 20.70 12.74 30.73
N HIS A 196 20.57 14.06 30.56
CA HIS A 196 19.40 14.79 31.04
C HIS A 196 18.18 14.46 30.18
N LEU A 197 18.37 14.41 28.87
CA LEU A 197 17.33 14.01 27.93
C LEU A 197 16.86 12.57 28.18
N GLN A 198 17.78 11.64 28.43
CA GLN A 198 17.45 10.26 28.81
C GLN A 198 16.66 10.16 30.12
N ALA A 199 17.05 10.92 31.15
CA ALA A 199 16.30 10.98 32.40
C ALA A 199 14.88 11.52 32.18
N GLY A 200 14.72 12.53 31.31
CA GLY A 200 13.43 13.06 30.89
C GLY A 200 12.56 12.01 30.20
N TRP A 201 13.09 11.32 29.19
CA TRP A 201 12.37 10.24 28.50
C TRP A 201 12.01 9.10 29.44
N LEU A 202 12.92 8.67 30.31
CA LEU A 202 12.61 7.64 31.31
C LEU A 202 11.46 8.08 32.24
N SER A 203 11.45 9.35 32.66
CA SER A 203 10.33 9.89 33.44
C SER A 203 9.02 9.84 32.66
N GLU A 204 9.03 10.06 31.36
CA GLU A 204 7.84 9.93 30.49
C GLU A 204 7.32 8.48 30.46
N TYR A 205 8.21 7.48 30.35
CA TYR A 205 7.86 6.05 30.41
C TYR A 205 7.19 5.63 31.72
N LEU A 206 7.53 6.31 32.83
CA LEU A 206 7.06 5.98 34.18
C LEU A 206 5.78 6.73 34.58
N THR A 207 5.12 7.42 33.66
CA THR A 207 3.84 8.13 33.92
C THR A 207 2.75 7.14 34.35
N ASP A 208 2.06 7.36 35.47
CA ASP A 208 1.07 6.41 36.02
C ASP A 208 -0.14 6.15 35.11
N ASP A 209 -0.62 7.16 34.39
CA ASP A 209 -1.73 7.03 33.45
C ASP A 209 -1.33 6.22 32.20
N LEU A 210 -2.02 5.10 31.96
CA LEU A 210 -1.69 4.16 30.89
C LEU A 210 -1.84 4.79 29.49
N ASP A 211 -2.83 5.65 29.32
CA ASP A 211 -3.16 6.26 28.03
C ASP A 211 -2.14 7.37 27.70
N GLU A 212 -1.82 8.21 28.68
CA GLU A 212 -0.77 9.23 28.57
C GLU A 212 0.60 8.59 28.32
N ARG A 213 0.90 7.49 29.02
CA ARG A 213 2.13 6.73 28.83
C ARG A 213 2.23 6.22 27.39
N GLN A 214 1.18 5.63 26.83
CA GLN A 214 1.21 5.11 25.45
C GLN A 214 1.59 6.20 24.44
N TRP A 215 1.02 7.39 24.56
CA TRP A 215 1.34 8.53 23.69
C TRP A 215 2.78 9.00 23.86
N LYS A 216 3.25 9.16 25.10
CA LYS A 216 4.62 9.59 25.40
C LYS A 216 5.66 8.60 24.87
N VAL A 217 5.41 7.31 25.05
CA VAL A 217 6.26 6.24 24.50
C VAL A 217 6.33 6.34 22.98
N HIS A 218 5.20 6.48 22.31
CA HIS A 218 5.15 6.62 20.86
C HIS A 218 5.90 7.87 20.38
N SER A 219 5.73 9.01 21.06
CA SER A 219 6.45 10.26 20.73
C SER A 219 7.97 10.10 20.88
N THR A 220 8.42 9.49 21.97
CA THR A 220 9.85 9.23 22.21
C THR A 220 10.45 8.30 21.16
N VAL A 221 9.75 7.21 20.80
CA VAL A 221 10.17 6.30 19.73
C VAL A 221 10.29 7.03 18.39
N ASN A 222 9.33 7.90 18.04
CA ASN A 222 9.40 8.66 16.79
C ASN A 222 10.60 9.63 16.75
N ARG A 223 10.91 10.30 17.86
CA ARG A 223 12.09 11.17 17.96
C ARG A 223 13.39 10.38 17.79
N HIS A 224 13.47 9.17 18.33
CA HIS A 224 14.61 8.28 18.10
C HIS A 224 14.76 7.88 16.64
N TRP A 225 13.66 7.53 15.97
CA TRP A 225 13.67 7.22 14.54
C TRP A 225 14.09 8.42 13.69
N GLU A 226 13.63 9.62 14.03
CA GLU A 226 14.02 10.86 13.36
C GLU A 226 15.53 11.12 13.50
N GLY A 227 16.06 11.06 14.73
CA GLY A 227 17.49 11.24 14.98
C GLY A 227 18.36 10.19 14.27
N LEU A 228 17.92 8.94 14.26
CA LEU A 228 18.58 7.87 13.51
C LEU A 228 18.54 8.14 12.00
N GLY A 229 17.38 8.54 11.47
CA GLY A 229 17.18 8.86 10.05
C GLY A 229 18.06 10.02 9.59
N ASP A 230 18.17 11.07 10.40
CA ASP A 230 19.03 12.23 10.11
C ASP A 230 20.51 11.87 10.02
N SER A 231 20.96 10.91 10.83
CA SER A 231 22.37 10.48 10.83
C SER A 231 22.81 9.81 9.53
N ILE A 232 21.90 9.13 8.84
CA ILE A 232 22.17 8.41 7.59
C ILE A 232 21.77 9.20 6.34
N ARG A 233 20.94 10.24 6.51
CA ARG A 233 20.25 10.95 5.42
C ARG A 233 21.19 11.39 4.30
N ASN A 234 22.28 12.06 4.63
CA ASN A 234 23.18 12.66 3.64
C ASN A 234 23.76 11.62 2.67
N ASN A 235 24.24 10.48 3.19
CA ASN A 235 24.81 9.42 2.37
C ASN A 235 23.77 8.73 1.47
N VAL A 236 22.55 8.57 1.98
CA VAL A 236 21.46 7.98 1.24
C VAL A 236 21.02 8.92 0.11
N VAL A 237 20.96 10.23 0.37
CA VAL A 237 20.65 11.26 -0.64
C VAL A 237 21.72 11.30 -1.73
N GLU A 238 23.01 11.29 -1.38
CA GLU A 238 24.09 11.26 -2.37
C GLU A 238 24.01 10.03 -3.29
N PHE A 239 23.71 8.86 -2.72
CA PHE A 239 23.46 7.66 -3.51
C PHE A 239 22.23 7.79 -4.41
N ALA A 240 21.13 8.33 -3.88
CA ALA A 240 19.90 8.56 -4.63
C ALA A 240 20.12 9.50 -5.82
N ASP A 241 20.93 10.55 -5.66
CA ASP A 241 21.27 11.51 -6.72
C ASP A 241 22.09 10.86 -7.83
N ARG A 242 23.06 10.01 -7.47
CA ARG A 242 23.83 9.21 -8.45
C ARG A 242 22.92 8.26 -9.22
N LEU A 243 22.02 7.58 -8.53
CA LEU A 243 21.04 6.68 -9.14
C LEU A 243 20.10 7.45 -10.08
N ALA A 244 19.58 8.60 -9.64
CA ALA A 244 18.73 9.46 -10.46
C ALA A 244 19.45 9.97 -11.71
N THR A 245 20.73 10.36 -11.58
CA THR A 245 21.55 10.81 -12.71
C THR A 245 21.72 9.69 -13.75
N HIS A 246 22.00 8.47 -13.30
CA HIS A 246 22.11 7.31 -14.18
C HIS A 246 20.78 7.01 -14.91
N LEU A 247 19.67 6.93 -14.17
CA LEU A 247 18.34 6.64 -14.73
C LEU A 247 17.84 7.73 -15.69
N ARG A 248 18.15 9.00 -15.40
CA ARG A 248 17.86 10.11 -16.32
C ARG A 248 18.63 9.97 -17.62
N GLY A 249 19.86 9.46 -17.59
CA GLY A 249 20.65 9.15 -18.78
C GLY A 249 20.03 8.07 -19.67
N GLU A 250 19.25 7.15 -19.10
CA GLU A 250 18.53 6.11 -19.86
C GLU A 250 17.22 6.60 -20.50
N GLY A 251 16.64 7.69 -19.97
CA GLY A 251 15.36 8.26 -20.38
C GLY A 251 14.20 7.80 -19.48
N ARG A 252 13.33 8.75 -19.08
CA ARG A 252 12.28 8.54 -18.06
C ARG A 252 11.34 7.38 -18.38
N GLU A 253 10.76 7.37 -19.58
CA GLU A 253 9.79 6.34 -19.98
C GLU A 253 10.43 4.97 -20.08
N LYS A 254 11.64 4.89 -20.64
CA LYS A 254 12.42 3.66 -20.74
C LYS A 254 12.74 3.10 -19.34
N ALA A 255 13.20 3.95 -18.43
CA ALA A 255 13.50 3.56 -17.06
C ALA A 255 12.24 3.05 -16.33
N ILE A 256 11.12 3.78 -16.40
CA ILE A 256 9.87 3.34 -15.75
C ILE A 256 9.38 2.02 -16.36
N GLY A 257 9.31 1.93 -17.69
CA GLY A 257 8.83 0.74 -18.38
C GLY A 257 9.66 -0.52 -18.15
N LYS A 258 10.95 -0.36 -17.84
CA LYS A 258 11.87 -1.47 -17.53
C LYS A 258 11.47 -2.24 -16.26
N TRP A 259 11.21 -1.53 -15.16
CA TRP A 259 10.91 -2.18 -13.86
C TRP A 259 9.42 -2.21 -13.50
N TYR A 260 8.63 -1.33 -14.10
CA TYR A 260 7.20 -1.18 -13.82
C TYR A 260 6.40 -1.24 -15.12
N PRO A 261 6.49 -2.35 -15.88
CA PRO A 261 5.69 -2.52 -17.09
C PRO A 261 4.20 -2.48 -16.71
N SER A 262 3.39 -1.88 -17.57
CA SER A 262 1.92 -1.85 -17.45
C SER A 262 1.36 -1.03 -16.27
N VAL A 263 2.13 -0.14 -15.65
CA VAL A 263 1.60 0.81 -14.67
C VAL A 263 1.01 2.03 -15.40
N ALA A 264 -0.30 2.25 -15.23
CA ALA A 264 -0.96 3.40 -15.82
C ALA A 264 -0.54 4.72 -15.14
N GLN A 265 -0.42 5.80 -15.92
CA GLN A 265 0.08 7.08 -15.41
C GLN A 265 -0.82 7.70 -14.35
N ASP A 266 -2.14 7.54 -14.48
CA ASP A 266 -3.13 8.02 -13.52
C ASP A 266 -3.07 7.24 -12.20
N GLU A 267 -2.92 5.92 -12.24
CA GLU A 267 -2.74 5.07 -11.06
C GLU A 267 -1.44 5.37 -10.31
N MET A 268 -0.35 5.60 -11.04
CA MET A 268 0.93 6.04 -10.49
C MET A 268 0.76 7.39 -9.77
N THR A 269 0.16 8.36 -10.44
CA THR A 269 -0.02 9.72 -9.91
C THR A 269 -0.94 9.71 -8.69
N TYR A 270 -2.01 8.91 -8.73
CA TYR A 270 -2.90 8.70 -7.60
C TYR A 270 -2.15 8.12 -6.40
N SER A 271 -1.37 7.05 -6.62
CA SER A 271 -0.62 6.37 -5.56
C SER A 271 0.37 7.31 -4.89
N LEU A 272 1.03 8.18 -5.67
CA LEU A 272 1.90 9.23 -5.15
C LEU A 272 1.12 10.23 -4.30
N ASN A 273 0.02 10.77 -4.81
CA ASN A 273 -0.80 11.74 -4.07
C ASN A 273 -1.40 11.15 -2.79
N HIS A 274 -1.84 9.89 -2.83
CA HIS A 274 -2.30 9.17 -1.65
C HIS A 274 -1.18 9.01 -0.63
N TYR A 275 -0.01 8.52 -1.05
CA TYR A 275 1.13 8.31 -0.14
C TYR A 275 1.59 9.60 0.54
N VAL A 276 1.58 10.71 -0.20
CA VAL A 276 2.01 12.02 0.31
C VAL A 276 0.97 12.63 1.24
N SER A 277 -0.33 12.51 0.93
CA SER A 277 -1.40 13.11 1.73
C SER A 277 -1.82 12.28 2.94
N SER A 278 -1.72 10.95 2.85
CA SER A 278 -2.35 10.01 3.77
C SER A 278 -1.40 8.93 4.27
N LYS A 279 -1.66 8.44 5.47
CA LYS A 279 -0.99 7.28 6.05
C LYS A 279 -1.61 6.01 5.50
N SER A 280 -0.81 4.94 5.43
CA SER A 280 -1.28 3.63 4.99
C SER A 280 -2.14 2.93 6.04
N VAL A 281 -2.06 3.34 7.30
CA VAL A 281 -2.83 2.80 8.43
C VAL A 281 -3.27 3.97 9.31
N VAL A 282 -4.44 3.83 9.94
CA VAL A 282 -4.90 4.74 10.99
C VAL A 282 -4.00 4.53 12.22
N GLU A 283 -3.50 5.62 12.79
CA GLU A 283 -2.61 5.58 13.94
C GLU A 283 -3.33 6.18 15.16
N GLY A 284 -2.98 5.69 16.34
CA GLY A 284 -3.48 6.16 17.63
C GLY A 284 -4.72 5.40 18.13
N GLY A 285 -4.95 5.48 19.44
CA GLY A 285 -6.12 4.89 20.11
C GLY A 285 -7.24 5.90 20.41
N TYR A 286 -7.14 7.13 19.90
CA TYR A 286 -8.11 8.19 20.12
C TYR A 286 -8.10 9.19 18.96
N LEU A 287 -9.19 9.96 18.84
CA LEU A 287 -9.40 10.96 17.81
C LEU A 287 -8.29 12.03 17.81
N THR A 288 -7.66 12.28 16.66
CA THR A 288 -6.64 13.31 16.50
C THR A 288 -6.81 14.09 15.19
N THR A 289 -6.05 15.19 15.04
CA THR A 289 -6.03 16.01 13.82
C THR A 289 -5.69 15.14 12.60
N GLY A 290 -6.47 15.26 11.53
CA GLY A 290 -6.24 14.52 10.29
C GLY A 290 -6.95 13.18 10.20
N HIS A 291 -7.65 12.72 11.25
CA HIS A 291 -8.53 11.57 11.15
C HIS A 291 -9.75 11.87 10.27
N VAL A 292 -10.03 10.94 9.36
CA VAL A 292 -11.22 10.94 8.51
C VAL A 292 -12.22 9.96 9.10
N LEU A 293 -13.38 10.49 9.44
CA LEU A 293 -14.48 9.84 10.11
C LEU A 293 -15.51 9.45 9.05
N ARG A 294 -16.11 8.27 9.18
CA ARG A 294 -17.37 7.92 8.55
C ARG A 294 -18.46 7.89 9.62
N LEU A 295 -19.54 8.62 9.41
CA LEU A 295 -20.75 8.54 10.25
C LEU A 295 -21.69 7.51 9.61
N ASP A 296 -22.15 6.52 10.38
CA ASP A 296 -22.94 5.40 9.84
C ASP A 296 -24.42 5.77 9.56
N SER A 297 -24.87 6.92 10.05
CA SER A 297 -26.25 7.44 9.97
C SER A 297 -26.52 8.30 8.72
N ASP A 298 -25.49 8.87 8.11
CA ASP A 298 -25.62 9.69 6.90
C ASP A 298 -25.59 8.78 5.65
N VAL A 299 -26.50 9.01 4.69
CA VAL A 299 -26.53 8.30 3.40
C VAL A 299 -26.21 9.32 2.28
N GLY A 300 -25.19 9.06 1.46
CA GLY A 300 -24.76 9.93 0.34
C GLY A 300 -23.46 10.70 0.59
N ASP A 301 -23.24 11.82 -0.13
CA ASP A 301 -22.00 12.64 -0.12
C ASP A 301 -21.63 13.25 1.25
N GLY A 302 -22.44 13.06 2.30
CA GLY A 302 -22.25 13.59 3.65
C GLY A 302 -21.63 12.62 4.67
N CYS A 303 -21.26 11.41 4.27
CA CYS A 303 -20.79 10.40 5.22
C CYS A 303 -19.41 10.70 5.83
N PHE A 304 -18.58 11.49 5.16
CA PHE A 304 -17.16 11.63 5.50
C PHE A 304 -16.82 13.00 6.08
N TRP A 305 -16.10 12.99 7.19
CA TRP A 305 -15.75 14.19 7.95
C TRP A 305 -14.28 14.15 8.36
N LEU A 306 -13.59 15.28 8.25
CA LEU A 306 -12.18 15.42 8.62
C LEU A 306 -12.04 16.16 9.95
N CYS A 307 -11.36 15.56 10.92
CA CYS A 307 -11.05 16.20 12.19
C CYS A 307 -9.94 17.24 11.99
N LEU A 308 -10.28 18.52 12.16
CA LEU A 308 -9.37 19.66 12.09
C LEU A 308 -9.44 20.48 13.39
N SER A 309 -9.15 19.82 14.51
CA SER A 309 -8.82 20.49 15.77
C SER A 309 -7.34 20.33 16.07
N PRO A 310 -6.68 21.29 16.76
CA PRO A 310 -5.30 21.14 17.20
C PRO A 310 -5.10 19.83 18.00
N ALA A 311 -4.03 19.08 17.73
CA ALA A 311 -3.82 17.79 18.38
C ALA A 311 -3.69 17.88 19.91
N CYS A 312 -3.11 18.98 20.41
CA CYS A 312 -3.05 19.28 21.85
C CYS A 312 -4.44 19.43 22.48
N ASP A 313 -5.45 19.79 21.68
CA ASP A 313 -6.81 19.94 22.17
C ASP A 313 -7.54 18.62 22.37
N LEU A 314 -7.02 17.55 21.77
CA LEU A 314 -7.64 16.23 21.67
C LEU A 314 -6.97 15.18 22.57
N VAL A 315 -5.91 15.56 23.31
CA VAL A 315 -5.22 14.64 24.22
C VAL A 315 -6.14 14.30 25.40
N PRO A 316 -6.45 13.01 25.62
CA PRO A 316 -7.23 12.57 26.78
C PRO A 316 -6.59 13.04 28.10
N GLY A 317 -7.43 13.35 29.10
CA GLY A 317 -6.97 13.72 30.44
C GLY A 317 -6.40 15.13 30.63
N GLN A 318 -5.97 15.85 29.58
CA GLN A 318 -5.29 17.14 29.74
C GLN A 318 -6.21 18.32 30.09
N LYS A 319 -7.51 18.24 29.83
CA LYS A 319 -8.45 19.37 29.95
C LYS A 319 -9.53 19.15 31.01
N SER A 320 -9.14 19.32 32.27
CA SER A 320 -10.02 19.15 33.44
C SER A 320 -10.60 20.46 33.99
N THR A 321 -10.30 21.60 33.37
CA THR A 321 -10.68 22.94 33.85
C THR A 321 -11.53 23.73 32.85
N GLY A 322 -12.22 24.76 33.36
CA GLY A 322 -13.00 25.69 32.53
C GLY A 322 -14.17 25.04 31.78
N TRP A 323 -14.33 25.42 30.51
CA TRP A 323 -15.43 24.95 29.66
C TRP A 323 -15.42 23.43 29.44
N TYR A 324 -14.24 22.82 29.34
CA TYR A 324 -14.07 21.39 29.11
C TYR A 324 -14.64 20.53 30.24
N LYS A 325 -14.53 21.00 31.50
CA LYS A 325 -15.16 20.33 32.64
C LYS A 325 -16.67 20.20 32.51
N ARG A 326 -17.33 21.16 31.83
CA ARG A 326 -18.79 21.16 31.63
C ARG A 326 -19.25 20.12 30.59
N LEU A 327 -18.32 19.60 29.78
CA LEU A 327 -18.60 18.59 28.75
C LEU A 327 -18.53 17.15 29.30
N GLY A 328 -18.11 16.98 30.55
CA GLY A 328 -17.93 15.67 31.16
C GLY A 328 -16.91 14.83 30.39
N ALA A 329 -17.33 13.66 29.93
CA ALA A 329 -16.49 12.74 29.18
C ALA A 329 -16.42 13.04 27.67
N HIS A 330 -16.87 14.20 27.21
CA HIS A 330 -16.84 14.57 25.79
C HIS A 330 -15.69 15.52 25.46
N THR A 331 -15.03 15.27 24.33
CA THR A 331 -14.02 16.16 23.75
C THR A 331 -14.61 16.89 22.55
N PRO A 332 -14.66 18.23 22.55
CA PRO A 332 -15.13 19.01 21.41
C PRO A 332 -14.07 19.00 20.31
N PHE A 333 -14.49 18.89 19.06
CA PHE A 333 -13.61 18.99 17.90
C PHE A 333 -14.31 19.62 16.71
N ILE A 334 -13.55 20.18 15.78
CA ILE A 334 -14.06 20.73 14.53
C ILE A 334 -13.98 19.64 13.46
N ALA A 335 -15.13 19.31 12.89
CA ALA A 335 -15.28 18.36 11.80
C ALA A 335 -15.58 19.11 10.51
N VAL A 336 -14.81 18.87 9.45
CA VAL A 336 -15.08 19.44 8.12
C VAL A 336 -15.63 18.35 7.20
N GLN A 337 -16.77 18.59 6.58
CA GLN A 337 -17.37 17.67 5.62
C GLN A 337 -16.47 17.54 4.39
N LEU A 338 -16.24 16.29 3.96
CA LEU A 338 -15.57 15.97 2.70
C LEU A 338 -16.62 15.66 1.64
N PHE A 339 -16.40 16.15 0.42
CA PHE A 339 -17.30 15.93 -0.72
C PHE A 339 -16.65 15.01 -1.74
N ASP A 340 -17.39 14.03 -2.25
CA ASP A 340 -16.86 13.13 -3.29
C ASP A 340 -16.38 13.94 -4.51
N ALA A 341 -15.22 13.53 -5.03
CA ALA A 341 -14.62 14.12 -6.22
C ALA A 341 -14.36 13.04 -7.26
N ASN A 342 -14.63 13.36 -8.53
CA ASN A 342 -14.23 12.48 -9.63
C ASN A 342 -12.69 12.33 -9.63
N LYS A 343 -12.21 11.11 -9.89
CA LYS A 343 -10.78 10.78 -9.87
C LYS A 343 -9.98 11.58 -10.91
N GLU A 344 -10.48 11.69 -12.14
CA GLU A 344 -9.81 12.42 -13.22
C GLU A 344 -9.69 13.91 -12.89
N ASP A 345 -10.78 14.54 -12.46
CA ASP A 345 -10.81 15.98 -12.11
C ASP A 345 -9.89 16.27 -10.91
N ALA A 346 -9.92 15.42 -9.89
CA ALA A 346 -9.07 15.53 -8.72
C ALA A 346 -7.58 15.43 -9.09
N LEU A 347 -7.22 14.53 -10.00
CA LEU A 347 -5.84 14.39 -10.48
C LEU A 347 -5.39 15.60 -11.30
N GLN A 348 -6.24 16.14 -12.17
CA GLN A 348 -5.94 17.37 -12.93
C GLN A 348 -5.72 18.57 -12.02
N GLN A 349 -6.45 18.65 -10.91
CA GLN A 349 -6.40 19.75 -9.96
C GLN A 349 -5.62 19.40 -8.67
N ALA A 350 -4.80 18.35 -8.66
CA ALA A 350 -4.14 17.86 -7.45
C ALA A 350 -3.28 18.95 -6.77
N ALA A 351 -2.66 19.82 -7.57
CA ALA A 351 -1.84 20.94 -7.10
C ALA A 351 -2.64 22.10 -6.47
N SER A 352 -3.98 22.12 -6.61
CA SER A 352 -4.84 23.15 -5.97
C SER A 352 -4.85 23.06 -4.44
N GLY A 353 -4.40 21.92 -3.89
CA GLY A 353 -4.48 21.63 -2.46
C GLY A 353 -5.90 21.41 -1.95
N ASN A 354 -6.92 21.37 -2.82
CA ASN A 354 -8.31 21.20 -2.42
C ASN A 354 -8.77 19.74 -2.41
N HIS A 355 -7.98 18.83 -2.98
CA HIS A 355 -8.32 17.42 -3.12
C HIS A 355 -7.55 16.54 -2.14
N LEU A 356 -8.21 15.50 -1.65
CA LEU A 356 -7.68 14.48 -0.76
C LEU A 356 -7.76 13.13 -1.47
N PHE A 357 -6.69 12.34 -1.39
CA PHE A 357 -6.58 11.04 -2.04
C PHE A 357 -6.47 9.96 -0.96
N LEU A 358 -7.57 9.26 -0.71
CA LEU A 358 -7.68 8.30 0.39
C LEU A 358 -7.79 6.88 -0.15
N LYS A 359 -7.34 5.91 0.64
CA LYS A 359 -7.55 4.48 0.39
C LYS A 359 -8.42 3.95 1.53
N ILE A 360 -9.67 3.61 1.23
CA ILE A 360 -10.68 3.17 2.21
C ILE A 360 -11.16 1.78 1.78
N ASN A 361 -11.00 0.76 2.64
CA ASN A 361 -11.31 -0.64 2.34
C ASN A 361 -10.65 -1.13 1.04
N ASP A 362 -9.36 -0.82 0.89
CA ASP A 362 -8.57 -1.08 -0.32
C ASP A 362 -9.03 -0.41 -1.62
N VAL A 363 -10.05 0.46 -1.55
CA VAL A 363 -10.54 1.23 -2.71
C VAL A 363 -10.05 2.68 -2.62
N PHE A 364 -9.50 3.16 -3.72
CA PHE A 364 -9.10 4.56 -3.86
C PHE A 364 -10.32 5.47 -4.01
N LYS A 365 -10.39 6.52 -3.18
CA LYS A 365 -11.46 7.52 -3.17
C LYS A 365 -10.90 8.93 -3.10
N SER A 366 -11.35 9.79 -4.01
CA SER A 366 -10.99 11.20 -4.03
C SER A 366 -12.08 12.04 -3.38
N PHE A 367 -11.66 13.00 -2.56
CA PHE A 367 -12.55 13.95 -1.93
C PHE A 367 -12.08 15.38 -2.16
N SER A 368 -12.99 16.34 -2.06
CA SER A 368 -12.69 17.77 -2.04
C SER A 368 -12.99 18.37 -0.66
N PHE A 369 -12.16 19.34 -0.27
CA PHE A 369 -12.26 20.05 1.01
C PHE A 369 -13.36 21.13 1.03
N THR A 370 -13.78 21.59 -0.15
CA THR A 370 -14.85 22.56 -0.32
C THR A 370 -15.89 22.00 -1.29
N PRO A 371 -17.18 22.35 -1.14
CA PRO A 371 -18.20 21.88 -2.06
C PRO A 371 -17.95 22.41 -3.47
N ALA A 372 -18.42 21.68 -4.48
CA ALA A 372 -18.35 22.11 -5.87
C ALA A 372 -19.03 23.49 -6.05
N SER A 373 -18.38 24.39 -6.79
CA SER A 373 -18.96 25.69 -7.15
C SER A 373 -19.48 25.64 -8.58
N THR A 374 -20.71 26.12 -8.80
CA THR A 374 -21.25 26.38 -10.14
C THR A 374 -20.79 27.74 -10.69
N ASP A 375 -20.27 28.62 -9.83
CA ASP A 375 -19.80 29.96 -10.19
C ASP A 375 -18.27 30.03 -10.11
N ALA A 376 -17.61 30.16 -11.25
CA ALA A 376 -16.15 30.31 -11.36
C ALA A 376 -15.59 31.54 -10.61
N VAL A 377 -16.46 32.48 -10.22
CA VAL A 377 -16.07 33.74 -9.57
C VAL A 377 -16.12 33.64 -8.03
N ARG A 378 -16.85 32.68 -7.45
CA ARG A 378 -17.00 32.55 -6.00
C ARG A 378 -16.34 31.26 -5.50
N ALA A 379 -15.24 31.42 -4.77
CA ALA A 379 -14.66 30.33 -3.99
C ALA A 379 -15.65 29.90 -2.90
N THR A 380 -15.99 28.60 -2.88
CA THR A 380 -16.82 28.00 -1.84
C THR A 380 -16.02 27.83 -0.55
N ASN A 381 -16.71 27.90 0.58
CA ASN A 381 -16.11 27.70 1.90
C ASN A 381 -16.27 26.24 2.36
N PRO A 382 -15.34 25.72 3.16
CA PRO A 382 -15.51 24.40 3.77
C PRO A 382 -16.76 24.38 4.65
N LYS A 383 -17.54 23.29 4.57
CA LYS A 383 -18.66 23.06 5.50
C LYS A 383 -18.11 22.38 6.74
N TRP A 384 -18.35 22.96 7.90
CA TRP A 384 -17.82 22.45 9.16
C TRP A 384 -18.87 22.48 10.26
N GLU A 385 -18.69 21.61 11.25
CA GLU A 385 -19.52 21.51 12.45
C GLU A 385 -18.60 21.33 13.66
N GLN A 386 -19.00 21.88 14.82
CA GLN A 386 -18.40 21.49 16.09
C GLN A 386 -19.10 20.23 16.60
N MET A 387 -18.36 19.13 16.63
CA MET A 387 -18.82 17.82 17.10
C MET A 387 -18.20 17.48 18.45
N PHE A 388 -18.76 16.49 19.14
CA PHE A 388 -18.34 16.10 20.48
C PHE A 388 -18.06 14.60 20.53
N ALA A 389 -16.79 14.22 20.67
CA ALA A 389 -16.40 12.82 20.76
C ALA A 389 -16.59 12.31 22.20
N ALA A 390 -17.35 11.24 22.39
CA ALA A 390 -17.54 10.61 23.70
C ALA A 390 -16.25 9.92 24.19
N GLN A 391 -16.17 9.64 25.49
CA GLN A 391 -15.01 9.01 26.14
C GLN A 391 -13.68 9.67 25.77
N GLN A 392 -13.69 11.00 25.67
CA GLN A 392 -12.57 11.82 25.25
C GLN A 392 -11.99 11.46 23.87
N GLY A 393 -12.82 10.90 22.98
CA GLY A 393 -12.43 10.50 21.63
C GLY A 393 -11.72 9.15 21.53
N ARG A 394 -11.69 8.36 22.60
CA ARG A 394 -11.07 7.02 22.61
C ARG A 394 -11.81 6.05 21.70
N PHE A 395 -11.05 5.23 20.98
CA PHE A 395 -11.58 4.19 20.11
C PHE A 395 -11.94 2.93 20.90
N GLN A 396 -12.96 2.23 20.43
CA GLN A 396 -13.44 0.97 20.98
C GLN A 396 -13.08 -0.18 20.03
N GLY A 397 -12.38 -1.19 20.58
CA GLY A 397 -11.97 -2.38 19.83
C GLY A 397 -10.95 -2.09 18.72
N GLU A 398 -10.78 -3.06 17.82
CA GLU A 398 -9.81 -2.99 16.70
C GLU A 398 -10.34 -2.17 15.50
N ASP A 399 -11.63 -1.83 15.49
CA ASP A 399 -12.30 -1.20 14.34
C ASP A 399 -12.19 0.33 14.29
N ASN A 400 -11.48 0.97 15.22
CA ASN A 400 -11.37 2.43 15.36
C ASN A 400 -12.74 3.13 15.46
N LYS A 401 -13.70 2.53 16.19
CA LYS A 401 -15.06 3.05 16.37
C LYS A 401 -15.21 3.87 17.63
N PHE A 402 -16.07 4.88 17.62
CA PHE A 402 -16.40 5.68 18.80
C PHE A 402 -17.76 6.37 18.61
N MET A 403 -18.27 7.02 19.66
CA MET A 403 -19.53 7.76 19.59
C MET A 403 -19.26 9.25 19.41
N VAL A 404 -19.99 9.87 18.49
CA VAL A 404 -19.99 11.32 18.26
C VAL A 404 -21.36 11.87 18.66
N ALA A 405 -21.38 13.03 19.32
CA ALA A 405 -22.58 13.81 19.55
C ALA A 405 -22.55 15.08 18.70
N ARG A 406 -23.69 15.36 18.04
CA ARG A 406 -23.88 16.47 17.09
C ARG A 406 -25.09 17.30 17.47
N ALA A 407 -25.06 18.57 17.09
CA ALA A 407 -26.20 19.45 17.29
C ALA A 407 -27.35 19.00 16.37
N ALA A 408 -28.54 18.87 16.93
CA ALA A 408 -29.73 18.45 16.20
C ALA A 408 -30.96 19.23 16.69
N ASP A 409 -32.00 19.24 15.86
CA ASP A 409 -33.29 19.78 16.27
C ASP A 409 -33.95 18.86 17.30
N GLY A 410 -34.29 19.43 18.45
CA GLY A 410 -34.95 18.78 19.57
C GLY A 410 -36.45 18.99 19.58
N GLU A 411 -37.12 18.54 20.64
CA GLU A 411 -38.55 18.78 20.80
C GLU A 411 -38.84 20.28 20.88
N ASN A 412 -39.87 20.72 20.17
CA ASN A 412 -40.34 22.12 20.13
C ASN A 412 -39.29 23.15 19.64
N GLY A 413 -38.34 22.75 18.80
CA GLY A 413 -37.33 23.67 18.23
C GLY A 413 -36.21 24.03 19.21
N LEU A 414 -36.07 23.28 20.32
CA LEU A 414 -34.95 23.43 21.25
C LEU A 414 -33.70 22.74 20.70
N LEU A 415 -32.53 23.33 20.95
CA LEU A 415 -31.25 22.69 20.63
C LEU A 415 -31.12 21.37 21.42
N ALA A 416 -30.99 20.26 20.69
CA ALA A 416 -30.67 18.96 21.25
C ALA A 416 -29.32 18.46 20.73
N PHE A 417 -28.80 17.42 21.38
CA PHE A 417 -27.65 16.68 20.88
C PHE A 417 -28.06 15.24 20.62
N LYS A 418 -27.77 14.74 19.41
CA LYS A 418 -27.96 13.34 19.05
C LYS A 418 -26.61 12.65 19.01
N SER A 419 -26.54 11.47 19.60
CA SER A 419 -25.34 10.64 19.55
C SER A 419 -25.47 9.56 18.51
N GLU A 420 -24.42 9.37 17.72
CA GLU A 420 -24.35 8.40 16.64
C GLU A 420 -22.96 7.74 16.56
N PRO A 421 -22.89 6.49 16.08
CA PRO A 421 -21.62 5.80 15.90
C PRO A 421 -20.82 6.38 14.74
N ALA A 422 -19.51 6.45 14.93
CA ALA A 422 -18.55 6.88 13.94
C ALA A 422 -17.38 5.89 13.87
N GLN A 423 -16.76 5.80 12.69
CA GLN A 423 -15.56 5.01 12.46
C GLN A 423 -14.45 5.86 11.84
N VAL A 424 -13.23 5.78 12.36
CA VAL A 424 -12.07 6.36 11.66
C VAL A 424 -11.62 5.43 10.54
N VAL A 425 -11.73 5.91 9.31
CA VAL A 425 -11.50 5.12 8.08
C VAL A 425 -10.21 5.48 7.35
N ALA A 426 -9.65 6.66 7.61
CA ALA A 426 -8.37 7.08 7.07
C ALA A 426 -7.70 8.11 7.99
N HIS A 427 -6.40 8.34 7.78
CA HIS A 427 -5.61 9.29 8.55
C HIS A 427 -4.68 10.05 7.61
N LEU A 428 -4.81 11.37 7.57
CA LEU A 428 -3.90 12.25 6.85
C LEU A 428 -2.52 12.26 7.51
N ARG A 429 -1.49 12.57 6.72
CA ARG A 429 -0.20 12.97 7.29
C ARG A 429 -0.33 14.31 7.99
N TYR A 430 0.47 14.51 9.02
CA TYR A 430 0.33 15.65 9.92
C TYR A 430 0.46 16.99 9.19
N GLU A 431 1.40 17.09 8.26
CA GLU A 431 1.69 18.29 7.47
C GLU A 431 0.50 18.66 6.58
N TYR A 432 -0.17 17.66 6.00
CA TYR A 432 -1.38 17.86 5.19
C TYR A 432 -2.56 18.30 6.05
N ALA A 433 -2.78 17.63 7.18
CA ALA A 433 -3.82 17.99 8.13
C ALA A 433 -3.63 19.42 8.66
N LEU A 434 -2.39 19.80 8.97
CA LEU A 434 -2.03 21.15 9.45
C LEU A 434 -2.28 22.23 8.40
N ASN A 435 -1.95 21.96 7.13
CA ASN A 435 -2.26 22.87 6.03
C ASN A 435 -3.77 23.12 5.90
N LEU A 436 -4.58 22.06 5.96
CA LEU A 436 -6.05 22.19 5.91
C LEU A 436 -6.61 22.89 7.16
N LEU A 437 -6.04 22.64 8.33
CA LEU A 437 -6.38 23.34 9.57
C LEU A 437 -6.12 24.85 9.47
N HIS A 438 -4.97 25.26 8.93
CA HIS A 438 -4.67 26.68 8.70
C HIS A 438 -5.64 27.33 7.70
N ARG A 439 -5.99 26.63 6.62
CA ARG A 439 -6.98 27.11 5.64
C ARG A 439 -8.37 27.26 6.25
N LEU A 440 -8.78 26.31 7.10
CA LEU A 440 -10.01 26.43 7.88
C LEU A 440 -9.96 27.65 8.80
N GLY A 441 -8.88 27.84 9.56
CA GLY A 441 -8.71 28.99 10.44
C GLY A 441 -8.83 30.33 9.70
N ALA A 442 -8.19 30.45 8.54
CA ALA A 442 -8.30 31.63 7.67
C ALA A 442 -9.73 31.85 7.12
N ASN A 443 -10.52 30.78 6.98
CA ASN A 443 -11.93 30.87 6.60
C ASN A 443 -12.80 31.37 7.75
N LEU A 444 -12.58 30.84 8.97
CA LEU A 444 -13.29 31.21 10.19
C LEU A 444 -12.98 32.64 10.65
N SER A 445 -11.79 33.15 10.34
CA SER A 445 -11.36 34.50 10.72
C SER A 445 -11.91 35.60 9.80
N ARG A 446 -12.71 35.26 8.78
CA ARG A 446 -13.29 36.26 7.86
C ARG A 446 -14.30 37.12 8.62
N VAL A 447 -13.95 38.37 8.86
CA VAL A 447 -14.89 39.40 9.30
C VAL A 447 -15.64 39.90 8.07
N GLY A 448 -16.95 39.66 8.01
CA GLY A 448 -17.81 40.31 7.04
C GLY A 448 -17.84 41.81 7.36
N LEU A 449 -17.17 42.62 6.55
CA LEU A 449 -17.50 44.04 6.43
C LEU A 449 -18.74 44.11 5.51
N ASP A 450 -19.71 44.96 5.82
CA ASP A 450 -21.02 45.13 5.12
C ASP A 450 -20.89 45.52 3.62
N PHE A 451 -20.22 44.68 2.83
CA PHE A 451 -20.03 44.89 1.40
C PHE A 451 -21.29 44.46 0.67
N VAL A 452 -22.04 45.44 0.18
CA VAL A 452 -23.18 45.23 -0.71
C VAL A 452 -22.65 44.92 -2.11
N GLY A 453 -22.84 43.69 -2.57
CA GLY A 453 -22.54 43.30 -3.95
C GLY A 453 -23.51 43.93 -4.94
N MET A 454 -22.99 44.53 -6.02
CA MET A 454 -23.82 45.10 -7.09
C MET A 454 -24.66 44.00 -7.74
N ARG A 455 -25.98 44.06 -7.60
CA ARG A 455 -26.88 43.22 -8.40
C ARG A 455 -26.84 43.77 -9.84
N PRO A 456 -26.53 42.95 -10.86
CA PRO A 456 -26.66 43.40 -12.24
C PRO A 456 -28.11 43.84 -12.45
N ALA A 457 -28.30 45.05 -12.98
CA ALA A 457 -29.61 45.58 -13.30
C ALA A 457 -30.32 44.57 -14.23
N GLY A 458 -31.47 44.07 -13.82
CA GLY A 458 -32.31 43.27 -14.70
C GLY A 458 -32.65 44.11 -15.92
N ASN A 459 -32.40 43.56 -17.12
CA ASN A 459 -32.88 44.14 -18.35
C ASN A 459 -34.41 44.16 -18.29
N GLY A 460 -34.98 45.36 -18.15
CA GLY A 460 -36.41 45.61 -18.29
C GLY A 460 -36.89 45.47 -19.73
#